data_AF-A0A964PY40-F1
#
_entry.id   AF-A0A964PY40-F1
#
_cell.length_a   1.000
_cell.length_b   1.000
_cell.length_c   1.000
_cell.angle_alpha   90.00
_cell.angle_beta   90.00
_cell.angle_gamma   90.00
#
_symmetry.space_group_name_H-M   'P 1'
#
loop_
_entity.id
_entity.type
_entity.pdbx_description
1 polymer ?
#
loop_
_entity_poly.entity_id
_entity_poly.type
_entity_poly.pdbx_seq_one_letter_code
_entity_poly.pdbx_strand_id
1 'polypeptide(L)'
;METVSPHTHSLQSTLTYVFAPMNKRALGIAIGVTSGGLIALATLLHVIIDAVHQPPLALLAQFFYGYTVSWPGVAIGFTWGFATGFVVGWSLALLRNVFTAMWLLSIRAKSTLSRPFLDKI
;
A
#
# COMPACT_ATOMS: atom_id res chain seq x y z
N MET A 1 -13.86 30.18 -29.92
CA MET A 1 -13.56 30.17 -28.47
C MET A 1 -14.63 29.28 -27.84
N GLU A 2 -14.43 27.96 -27.84
CA GLU A 2 -15.42 27.00 -27.31
C GLU A 2 -15.61 27.25 -25.81
N THR A 3 -16.83 27.59 -25.42
CA THR A 3 -17.21 27.73 -24.01
C THR A 3 -17.26 26.34 -23.39
N VAL A 4 -16.13 25.87 -22.87
CA VAL A 4 -16.05 24.61 -22.12
C VAL A 4 -16.97 24.73 -20.91
N SER A 5 -18.12 24.04 -20.96
CA SER A 5 -19.14 24.08 -19.91
C SER A 5 -18.53 23.75 -18.54
N PRO A 6 -18.97 24.39 -17.44
CA PRO A 6 -18.38 24.22 -16.11
C PRO A 6 -18.34 22.75 -15.64
N HIS A 7 -19.26 21.92 -16.14
CA HIS A 7 -19.30 20.47 -15.89
C HIS A 7 -18.07 19.72 -16.43
N THR A 8 -17.46 20.15 -17.54
CA THR A 8 -16.31 19.46 -18.12
C THR A 8 -15.06 19.62 -17.24
N HIS A 9 -14.92 20.76 -16.56
CA HIS A 9 -13.79 21.04 -15.68
C HIS A 9 -13.82 20.18 -14.40
N SER A 10 -15.00 19.93 -13.83
CA SER A 10 -15.16 19.07 -12.63
C SER A 10 -14.95 17.58 -12.94
N LEU A 11 -15.31 17.14 -14.14
CA LEU A 11 -15.02 15.78 -14.59
C LEU A 11 -13.52 15.56 -14.81
N GLN A 12 -12.82 16.50 -15.44
CA GLN A 12 -11.38 16.39 -15.65
C GLN A 12 -10.58 16.32 -14.34
N SER A 13 -10.93 17.12 -13.34
CA SER A 13 -10.27 17.08 -12.03
C SER A 13 -10.52 15.77 -11.29
N THR A 14 -11.76 15.27 -11.33
CA THR A 14 -12.12 13.98 -10.73
C THR A 14 -11.36 12.82 -11.39
N LEU A 15 -11.31 12.78 -12.72
CA LEU A 15 -10.57 11.76 -13.46
C LEU A 15 -9.07 11.84 -13.16
N THR A 16 -8.50 13.04 -13.11
CA THR A 16 -7.07 13.23 -12.79
C THR A 16 -6.73 12.70 -11.40
N TYR A 17 -7.59 12.94 -10.41
CA TYR A 17 -7.38 12.44 -9.05
C TYR A 17 -7.52 10.91 -8.97
N VAL A 18 -8.52 10.33 -9.63
CA VAL A 18 -8.76 8.87 -9.63
C VAL A 18 -7.59 8.12 -10.28
N PHE A 19 -7.04 8.65 -11.37
CA PHE A 19 -5.92 8.02 -12.09
C PHE A 19 -4.54 8.45 -11.59
N ALA A 20 -4.46 9.32 -10.58
CA ALA A 20 -3.18 9.72 -10.00
C ALA A 20 -2.43 8.48 -9.47
N PRO A 21 -1.13 8.33 -9.77
CA PRO A 21 -0.35 7.20 -9.29
C PRO A 21 -0.19 7.31 -7.77
N MET A 22 -0.43 6.20 -7.05
CA MET A 22 -0.20 6.16 -5.61
C MET A 22 1.30 6.25 -5.32
N ASN A 23 1.66 7.02 -4.30
CA ASN A 23 3.04 7.10 -3.84
C ASN A 23 3.41 5.83 -3.07
N LYS A 24 4.32 5.02 -3.65
CA LYS A 24 4.71 3.71 -3.10
C LYS A 24 5.41 3.82 -1.75
N ARG A 25 6.23 4.86 -1.56
CA ARG A 25 6.99 5.07 -0.31
C ARG A 25 6.05 5.51 0.80
N ALA A 26 5.14 6.42 0.52
CA ALA A 26 4.17 6.90 1.50
C ALA A 26 3.27 5.77 2.01
N LEU A 27 2.72 4.94 1.11
CA LEU A 27 1.89 3.81 1.50
C LEU A 27 2.70 2.73 2.25
N GLY A 28 3.91 2.42 1.79
CA GLY A 28 4.81 1.49 2.47
C GLY A 28 5.14 1.95 3.89
N ILE A 29 5.51 3.21 4.08
CA ILE A 29 5.82 3.77 5.41
C ILE A 29 4.59 3.73 6.30
N ALA A 30 3.42 4.14 5.81
CA ALA A 30 2.19 4.13 6.61
C ALA A 30 1.86 2.72 7.10
N ILE A 31 1.84 1.72 6.20
CA ILE A 31 1.54 0.33 6.56
C ILE A 31 2.64 -0.25 7.46
N GLY A 32 3.91 0.04 7.17
CA GLY A 32 5.04 -0.39 8.00
C GLY A 32 4.96 0.17 9.43
N VAL A 33 4.73 1.46 9.59
CA VAL A 33 4.61 2.08 10.93
C VAL A 33 3.40 1.53 11.68
N THR A 34 2.24 1.38 11.02
CA THR A 34 1.05 0.84 11.67
C THR A 34 1.25 -0.62 12.10
N SER A 35 1.78 -1.47 11.22
CA SER A 35 2.01 -2.90 11.54
C SER A 35 3.11 -3.11 12.58
N GLY A 36 4.25 -2.43 12.43
CA GLY A 36 5.33 -2.43 13.42
C GLY A 36 4.86 -1.91 14.77
N GLY A 37 4.08 -0.83 14.78
CA GLY A 37 3.48 -0.26 15.98
C GLY A 37 2.52 -1.24 16.67
N LEU A 38 1.65 -1.92 15.92
CA LEU A 38 0.75 -2.94 16.47
C LEU A 38 1.51 -4.10 17.12
N ILE A 39 2.56 -4.60 16.46
CA ILE A 39 3.40 -5.67 17.01
C ILE A 39 4.14 -5.20 18.28
N ALA A 40 4.71 -3.99 18.25
CA ALA A 40 5.42 -3.42 19.39
C ALA A 40 4.47 -3.23 20.59
N LEU A 41 3.28 -2.66 20.37
CA LEU A 41 2.26 -2.48 21.40
C LEU A 41 1.80 -3.82 21.97
N ALA A 42 1.50 -4.80 21.12
CA ALA A 42 1.12 -6.13 21.58
C ALA A 42 2.23 -6.80 22.41
N THR A 43 3.49 -6.66 22.00
CA THR A 43 4.65 -7.17 22.75
C THR A 43 4.80 -6.45 24.09
N LEU A 44 4.67 -5.13 24.11
CA LEU A 44 4.82 -4.31 25.32
C LEU A 44 3.71 -4.62 26.34
N LEU A 45 2.46 -4.68 25.90
CA LEU A 45 1.34 -5.06 26.75
C LEU A 45 1.55 -6.45 27.36
N HIS A 46 2.11 -7.38 26.58
CA HIS A 46 2.39 -8.71 27.07
C HIS A 46 3.49 -8.73 28.14
N VAL A 47 4.56 -7.96 27.95
CA VAL A 47 5.66 -7.82 28.92
C VAL A 47 5.18 -7.18 30.23
N ILE A 48 4.22 -6.24 30.17
CA ILE A 48 3.72 -5.53 31.37
C ILE A 48 2.72 -6.36 32.16
N ILE A 49 1.83 -7.08 31.48
CA ILE A 49 0.68 -7.73 32.13
C ILE A 49 1.04 -9.09 32.72
N ASP A 50 2.27 -9.58 32.52
CA ASP A 50 2.77 -10.92 32.91
C ASP A 50 1.67 -11.98 32.74
N ALA A 51 1.06 -11.96 31.55
CA ALA A 51 -0.12 -12.75 31.29
C ALA A 51 0.27 -14.23 31.31
N VAL A 52 -0.05 -14.89 32.43
CA VAL A 52 0.19 -16.30 32.80
C VAL A 52 -0.24 -17.30 31.72
N HIS A 53 -1.05 -16.88 30.74
CA HIS A 53 -1.35 -17.65 29.55
C HIS A 53 -0.38 -17.25 28.43
N GLN A 54 0.61 -18.11 28.16
CA GLN A 54 1.49 -18.02 26.99
C GLN A 54 0.67 -17.72 25.73
N PRO A 55 0.67 -16.50 25.20
CA PRO A 55 -0.19 -16.16 24.08
C PRO A 55 0.43 -16.63 22.77
N PRO A 56 -0.38 -16.66 21.70
CA PRO A 56 0.10 -16.84 20.34
C PRO A 56 1.19 -15.83 19.89
N LEU A 57 1.55 -14.80 20.67
CA LEU A 57 2.68 -13.92 20.33
C LEU A 57 4.03 -14.66 20.34
N ALA A 58 4.18 -15.74 21.10
CA ALA A 58 5.39 -16.56 21.02
C ALA A 58 5.58 -17.14 19.60
N LEU A 59 4.50 -17.34 18.83
CA LEU A 59 4.59 -17.77 17.43
C LEU A 59 5.22 -16.71 16.53
N LEU A 60 5.26 -15.42 16.88
CA LEU A 60 6.00 -14.43 16.09
C LEU A 60 7.50 -14.73 16.07
N ALA A 61 8.03 -15.39 17.10
CA ALA A 61 9.44 -15.79 17.15
C ALA A 61 9.82 -16.76 16.01
N GLN A 62 8.86 -17.48 15.44
CA GLN A 62 9.12 -18.38 14.31
C GLN A 62 9.28 -17.62 12.98
N PHE A 63 8.74 -16.41 12.88
CA PHE A 63 8.81 -15.57 11.68
C PHE A 63 9.87 -14.47 11.81
N PHE A 64 10.08 -13.97 13.01
CA PHE A 64 10.98 -12.85 13.30
C PHE A 64 12.23 -13.38 13.99
N TYR A 65 13.33 -13.45 13.23
CA TYR A 65 14.60 -13.92 13.75
C TYR A 65 15.07 -13.03 14.90
N GLY A 66 15.39 -13.66 16.04
CA GLY A 66 15.82 -12.99 17.27
C GLY A 66 14.70 -12.35 18.10
N TYR A 67 13.43 -12.52 17.71
CA TYR A 67 12.31 -12.02 18.49
C TYR A 67 12.03 -12.92 19.70
N THR A 68 12.02 -12.32 20.88
CA THR A 68 11.51 -12.92 22.11
C THR A 68 10.54 -11.94 22.75
N VAL A 69 9.57 -12.42 23.54
CA VAL A 69 8.64 -11.51 24.23
C VAL A 69 9.33 -10.91 25.44
N SER A 70 10.06 -9.83 25.20
CA SER A 70 10.93 -9.16 26.18
C SER A 70 11.05 -7.67 25.83
N TRP A 71 11.63 -6.86 26.73
CA TRP A 71 11.90 -5.44 26.47
C TRP A 71 12.70 -5.20 25.18
N PRO A 72 13.82 -5.92 24.90
CA PRO A 72 14.50 -5.84 23.60
C PRO A 72 13.63 -6.35 22.44
N GLY A 73 12.79 -7.34 22.71
CA GLY A 73 11.82 -7.91 21.77
C GLY A 73 10.86 -6.89 21.17
N VAL A 74 10.48 -5.86 21.92
CA VAL A 74 9.62 -4.76 21.41
C VAL A 74 10.27 -4.06 20.22
N ALA A 75 11.55 -3.73 20.32
CA ALA A 75 12.29 -3.06 19.24
C ALA A 75 12.49 -3.98 18.03
N ILE A 76 12.77 -5.26 18.28
CA ILE A 76 12.95 -6.28 17.23
C ILE A 76 11.61 -6.52 16.51
N GLY A 77 10.51 -6.65 17.25
CA GLY A 77 9.16 -6.82 16.72
C GLY A 77 8.70 -5.59 15.92
N PHE A 78 9.01 -4.38 16.39
CA PHE A 78 8.76 -3.16 15.63
C PHE A 78 9.51 -3.17 14.29
N THR A 79 10.81 -3.52 14.31
CA THR A 79 11.66 -3.49 13.12
C THR A 79 11.19 -4.50 12.07
N TRP A 80 10.92 -5.73 12.48
CA TRP A 80 10.40 -6.77 11.60
C TRP A 80 8.98 -6.47 11.10
N GLY A 81 8.10 -6.00 11.98
CA GLY A 81 6.76 -5.56 11.63
C GLY A 81 6.79 -4.41 10.62
N PHE A 82 7.64 -3.42 10.84
CA PHE A 82 7.85 -2.31 9.92
C PHE A 82 8.38 -2.78 8.57
N ALA A 83 9.41 -3.62 8.55
CA ALA A 83 10.00 -4.10 7.30
C ALA A 83 8.99 -4.91 6.48
N THR A 84 8.31 -5.87 7.10
CA THR A 84 7.30 -6.70 6.44
C THR A 84 6.10 -5.88 5.98
N GLY A 85 5.56 -5.00 6.83
CA GLY A 85 4.48 -4.10 6.46
C GLY A 85 4.86 -3.11 5.36
N PHE A 86 6.09 -2.59 5.38
CA PHE A 86 6.60 -1.72 4.33
C PHE A 86 6.65 -2.43 2.99
N VAL A 87 7.18 -3.65 2.94
CA VAL A 87 7.26 -4.44 1.71
C VAL A 87 5.87 -4.72 1.15
N VAL A 88 4.92 -5.12 2.00
CA VAL A 88 3.53 -5.36 1.61
C VAL A 88 2.89 -4.07 1.08
N GLY A 89 2.98 -2.96 1.81
CA GLY A 89 2.39 -1.69 1.42
C GLY A 89 3.00 -1.10 0.15
N TRP A 90 4.31 -1.17 0.01
CA TRP A 90 5.02 -0.76 -1.20
C TRP A 90 4.58 -1.58 -2.41
N SER A 91 4.46 -2.91 -2.24
CA SER A 91 4.05 -3.83 -3.29
C SER A 91 2.59 -3.57 -3.72
N LEU A 92 1.68 -3.33 -2.78
CA LEU A 92 0.29 -2.98 -3.09
C LEU A 92 0.20 -1.69 -3.92
N ALA A 93 0.94 -0.64 -3.55
CA ALA A 93 0.99 0.59 -4.34
C ALA A 93 1.62 0.38 -5.73
N LEU A 94 2.63 -0.49 -5.83
CA LEU A 94 3.23 -0.86 -7.11
C LEU A 94 2.21 -1.57 -8.01
N LEU A 95 1.58 -2.64 -7.51
CA LEU A 95 0.60 -3.43 -8.25
C LEU A 95 -0.57 -2.54 -8.71
N ARG A 96 -1.13 -1.73 -7.81
CA ARG A 96 -2.21 -0.79 -8.15
C ARG A 96 -1.81 0.12 -9.30
N ASN A 97 -0.63 0.74 -9.23
CA ASN A 97 -0.17 1.65 -10.30
C ASN A 97 0.07 0.92 -11.61
N VAL A 98 0.60 -0.30 -11.57
CA VAL A 98 0.85 -1.13 -12.77
C VAL A 98 -0.48 -1.52 -13.42
N PHE A 99 -1.48 -1.97 -12.64
CA PHE A 99 -2.81 -2.28 -13.16
C PHE A 99 -3.48 -1.05 -13.79
N THR A 100 -3.43 0.12 -13.12
CA THR A 100 -3.98 1.37 -13.67
C THR A 100 -3.28 1.76 -14.97
N ALA A 101 -1.95 1.67 -15.03
CA ALA A 101 -1.19 1.98 -16.24
C ALA A 101 -1.50 1.01 -17.39
N MET A 102 -1.54 -0.30 -17.13
CA MET A 102 -1.86 -1.31 -18.15
C MET A 102 -3.27 -1.13 -18.71
N TRP A 103 -4.24 -0.80 -17.86
CA TRP A 103 -5.61 -0.53 -18.29
C TRP A 103 -5.69 0.71 -19.20
N LEU A 104 -5.03 1.80 -18.80
CA LEU A 104 -4.96 3.03 -19.61
C LEU A 104 -4.23 2.80 -20.95
N LEU A 105 -3.16 2.01 -20.95
CA LEU A 105 -2.44 1.64 -22.18
C LEU A 105 -3.31 0.79 -23.11
N SER A 106 -4.09 -0.13 -22.57
CA SER A 106 -4.99 -1.00 -23.35
C SER A 106 -6.10 -0.18 -24.04
N ILE A 107 -6.64 0.84 -23.37
CA ILE A 107 -7.63 1.74 -23.95
C ILE A 107 -7.00 2.60 -25.05
N ARG A 108 -5.80 3.14 -24.81
CA ARG A 108 -5.07 3.94 -25.81
C ARG A 108 -4.68 3.12 -27.04
N ALA A 109 -4.23 1.88 -26.85
CA ALA A 109 -3.86 0.99 -27.95
C ALA A 109 -5.04 0.73 -28.90
N LYS A 110 -6.25 0.56 -28.36
CA LYS A 110 -7.47 0.40 -29.15
C LYS A 110 -7.84 1.66 -29.93
N SER A 111 -7.61 2.86 -29.37
CA SER A 111 -8.01 4.11 -30.04
C SER A 111 -7.04 4.55 -31.15
N THR A 112 -5.76 4.22 -31.06
CA THR A 112 -4.78 4.51 -32.12
C THR A 112 -5.03 3.67 -33.37
N LEU A 113 -5.46 2.41 -33.21
CA LEU A 113 -5.72 1.51 -34.34
C LEU A 113 -7.01 1.85 -35.10
N SER A 114 -8.06 2.31 -34.43
CA SER A 114 -9.34 2.59 -35.10
C SER A 114 -9.38 3.89 -35.91
N ARG A 115 -8.52 4.88 -35.61
CA ARG A 115 -8.46 6.17 -36.32
C ARG A 115 -8.13 6.05 -37.83
N PRO A 116 -7.05 5.38 -38.25
CA PRO A 116 -6.69 5.28 -39.67
C PRO A 116 -7.66 4.46 -40.54
N PHE A 117 -8.57 3.68 -39.94
CA PHE A 117 -9.64 2.99 -40.68
C PHE A 117 -10.83 3.92 -40.97
N LEU A 118 -11.12 4.87 -40.08
CA LEU A 118 -12.20 5.84 -40.25
C LEU A 118 -11.87 6.91 -41.30
N ASP A 119 -10.58 7.23 -41.48
CA ASP A 119 -10.14 8.23 -42.46
C ASP A 119 -10.20 7.73 -43.93
N LYS A 120 -10.58 6.47 -44.16
CA LYS A 120 -10.59 5.82 -45.48
C LYS A 120 -11.99 5.51 -46.04
N ILE A 121 -13.06 5.86 -45.32
CA ILE A 121 -14.46 5.65 -45.72
C ILE A 121 -15.12 7.02 -45.85
#